data_AF-A0A6N2CP11-F1
#
_entry.id   AF-A0A6N2CP11-F1
#
_cell.length_a   1.000
_cell.length_b   1.000
_cell.length_c   1.000
_cell.angle_alpha   90.00
_cell.angle_beta   90.00
_cell.angle_gamma   90.00
#
_symmetry.space_group_name_H-M   'P 1'
#
loop_
_entity.id
_entity.type
_entity.pdbx_description
1 polymer ?
#
loop_
_entity_poly.entity_id
_entity_poly.type
_entity_poly.pdbx_seq_one_letter_code
_entity_poly.pdbx_strand_id
1 'polypeptide(L)'
;MRFLITALFCALLAGCTSTPKPALSSVEIKEIKPRYIEAEQFKRIREYMSGKEHTGNRVILRSDRDARAGYYFTLVLDESVRSLPRGTKVIGEFHTSESVEVQTHEFSLPARLGRTREIFVGLTGEDWPQAGGVPAAWRFTIRDANGVLLGQKQSYLWSL
;
A
#
# COMPACT_ATOMS: atom_id res chain seq x y z
N MET A 1 49.14 -18.99 36.49
CA MET A 1 48.55 -19.36 35.17
C MET A 1 47.05 -19.68 35.22
N ARG A 2 46.24 -19.08 36.13
CA ARG A 2 44.78 -19.29 36.23
C ARG A 2 43.94 -18.04 35.96
N PHE A 3 44.57 -16.86 35.87
CA PHE A 3 43.90 -15.58 35.62
C PHE A 3 43.88 -15.17 34.13
N LEU A 4 44.58 -15.90 33.25
CA LEU A 4 44.63 -15.62 31.81
C LEU A 4 43.50 -16.31 31.02
N ILE A 5 42.81 -17.29 31.62
CA ILE A 5 41.77 -18.08 30.94
C ILE A 5 40.38 -17.42 31.08
N THR A 6 40.16 -16.61 32.13
CA THR A 6 38.88 -15.92 32.36
C THR A 6 38.67 -14.70 31.46
N ALA A 7 39.74 -14.07 30.95
CA ALA A 7 39.63 -12.93 30.04
C ALA A 7 39.20 -13.33 28.62
N LEU A 8 39.44 -14.59 28.21
CA LEU A 8 39.13 -15.06 26.86
C LEU A 8 37.65 -15.44 26.66
N PHE A 9 36.89 -15.64 27.74
CA PHE A 9 35.46 -15.99 27.67
C PHE A 9 34.52 -14.79 27.53
N CYS A 10 34.95 -13.58 27.92
CA CYS A 10 34.12 -12.37 27.78
C CYS A 10 34.13 -11.78 26.35
N ALA A 11 35.08 -12.16 25.50
CA ALA A 11 35.18 -11.63 24.13
C ALA A 11 34.24 -12.30 23.13
N LEU A 12 33.56 -13.40 23.50
CA LEU A 12 32.65 -14.17 22.62
C LEU A 12 31.19 -13.70 22.67
N LEU A 13 30.86 -12.70 23.50
CA LEU A 13 29.50 -12.13 23.62
C LEU A 13 29.29 -10.83 22.83
N ALA A 14 30.25 -10.41 22.00
CA ALA A 14 30.04 -9.37 20.99
C ALA A 14 29.18 -9.90 19.83
N GLY A 15 27.99 -10.42 20.15
CA GLY A 15 27.02 -10.92 19.20
C GLY A 15 26.37 -9.76 18.46
N CYS A 16 26.76 -9.59 17.20
CA CYS A 16 26.05 -8.95 16.10
C CYS A 16 24.85 -8.07 16.49
N THR A 17 25.09 -6.79 16.79
CA THR A 17 24.04 -5.77 16.71
C THR A 17 23.67 -5.59 15.24
N SER A 18 22.69 -6.37 14.76
CA SER A 18 22.08 -6.08 13.46
C SER A 18 21.39 -4.73 13.57
N THR A 19 21.97 -3.68 13.00
CA THR A 19 21.33 -2.38 12.90
C THR A 19 20.01 -2.57 12.14
N PRO A 20 18.85 -2.13 12.69
CA PRO A 20 17.60 -2.17 11.97
C PRO A 20 17.77 -1.47 10.63
N LYS A 21 17.34 -2.10 9.53
CA LYS A 21 17.34 -1.42 8.23
C LYS A 21 16.57 -0.09 8.39
N PRO A 22 17.15 1.06 8.03
CA PRO A 22 16.47 2.33 8.18
C PRO A 22 15.16 2.30 7.40
N ALA A 23 14.13 2.91 7.97
CA ALA A 23 12.85 3.06 7.29
C ALA A 23 13.05 3.88 6.02
N LEU A 24 12.30 3.54 4.96
CA LEU A 24 12.39 4.27 3.70
C LEU A 24 11.98 5.74 3.90
N SER A 25 12.83 6.65 3.44
CA SER A 25 12.55 8.09 3.41
C SER A 25 11.92 8.55 2.09
N SER A 26 12.01 7.73 1.04
CA SER A 26 11.37 7.95 -0.25
C SER A 26 10.99 6.63 -0.91
N VAL A 27 10.03 6.70 -1.84
CA VAL A 27 9.60 5.58 -2.68
C VAL A 27 9.13 6.11 -4.03
N GLU A 28 9.48 5.42 -5.11
CA GLU A 28 9.01 5.77 -6.45
C GLU A 28 7.78 4.93 -6.82
N ILE A 29 6.70 5.59 -7.25
CA ILE A 29 5.60 4.90 -7.92
C ILE A 29 5.96 4.78 -9.40
N LYS A 30 6.49 3.62 -9.79
CA LYS A 30 6.96 3.35 -11.16
C LYS A 30 5.81 3.36 -12.16
N GLU A 31 4.72 2.72 -11.81
CA GLU A 31 3.58 2.55 -12.70
C GLU A 31 2.28 2.61 -11.91
N ILE A 32 1.21 3.08 -12.54
CA ILE A 32 -0.15 2.96 -12.03
C ILE A 32 -0.98 2.30 -13.12
N LYS A 33 -1.65 1.19 -12.77
CA LYS A 33 -2.52 0.43 -13.67
C LYS A 33 -3.97 0.60 -13.26
N PRO A 34 -4.72 1.51 -13.91
CA PRO A 34 -6.15 1.70 -13.65
C PRO A 34 -6.96 0.59 -14.31
N ARG A 35 -7.87 -0.06 -13.57
CA ARG A 35 -8.86 -0.99 -14.14
C ARG A 35 -10.06 -1.15 -13.21
N TYR A 36 -11.23 -1.41 -13.80
CA TYR A 36 -12.36 -1.95 -13.04
C TYR A 36 -12.10 -3.41 -12.66
N ILE A 37 -12.45 -3.80 -11.43
CA ILE A 37 -12.29 -5.17 -10.93
C ILE A 37 -13.59 -5.63 -10.27
N GLU A 38 -14.12 -6.75 -10.73
CA GLU A 38 -15.30 -7.39 -10.16
C GLU A 38 -14.98 -8.08 -8.83
N ALA A 39 -15.97 -8.21 -7.95
CA ALA A 39 -15.82 -8.85 -6.64
C ALA A 39 -15.31 -10.31 -6.77
N GLU A 40 -15.78 -11.03 -7.79
CA GLU A 40 -15.42 -12.41 -8.10
C GLU A 40 -13.92 -12.57 -8.36
N GLN A 41 -13.28 -11.56 -8.95
CA GLN A 41 -11.85 -11.58 -9.26
C GLN A 41 -10.96 -11.42 -8.02
N PHE A 42 -11.53 -11.04 -6.88
CA PHE A 42 -10.83 -11.04 -5.59
C PHE A 42 -10.98 -12.36 -4.83
N LYS A 43 -12.02 -13.15 -5.11
CA LYS A 43 -12.30 -14.41 -4.39
C LYS A 43 -11.18 -15.42 -4.60
N ARG A 44 -10.69 -16.02 -3.51
CA ARG A 44 -9.73 -17.13 -3.54
C ARG A 44 -10.38 -18.45 -3.12
N ILE A 45 -9.78 -19.58 -3.53
CA ILE A 45 -10.22 -20.94 -3.16
C ILE A 45 -10.44 -21.09 -1.65
N ARG A 46 -9.53 -20.54 -0.83
CA ARG A 46 -9.60 -20.60 0.63
C ARG A 46 -10.83 -19.91 1.22
N GLU A 47 -11.39 -18.90 0.54
CA GLU A 47 -12.60 -18.21 1.00
C GLU A 47 -13.82 -19.10 0.96
N TYR A 48 -13.93 -20.00 -0.02
CA TYR A 48 -15.04 -20.97 -0.11
C TYR A 48 -15.08 -21.91 1.10
N MET A 49 -13.94 -22.15 1.75
CA MET A 49 -13.86 -22.98 2.96
C MET A 49 -14.12 -22.19 4.25
N SER A 50 -13.73 -20.90 4.30
CA SER A 50 -13.78 -20.14 5.55
C SER A 50 -14.85 -19.03 5.60
N GLY A 51 -15.49 -18.71 4.47
CA GLY A 51 -16.44 -17.60 4.35
C GLY A 51 -15.85 -16.20 4.59
N LYS A 52 -14.51 -16.06 4.60
CA LYS A 52 -13.80 -14.82 4.94
C LYS A 52 -12.88 -14.43 3.80
N GLU A 53 -12.74 -13.13 3.53
CA GLU A 53 -11.82 -12.63 2.52
C GLU A 53 -10.38 -13.06 2.81
N HIS A 54 -9.67 -13.59 1.81
CA HIS A 54 -8.25 -13.92 1.91
C HIS A 54 -7.47 -13.14 0.85
N THR A 55 -6.81 -12.07 1.26
CA THR A 55 -6.05 -11.21 0.34
C THR A 55 -4.68 -11.79 -0.04
N GLY A 56 -4.18 -12.77 0.72
CA GLY A 56 -2.87 -13.41 0.49
C GLY A 56 -1.74 -12.40 0.65
N ASN A 57 -0.90 -12.25 -0.39
CA ASN A 57 0.17 -11.24 -0.41
C ASN A 57 -0.28 -9.88 -0.98
N ARG A 58 -1.54 -9.72 -1.41
CA ARG A 58 -2.02 -8.46 -1.98
C ARG A 58 -2.29 -7.47 -0.85
N VAL A 59 -1.86 -6.23 -1.05
CA VAL A 59 -2.25 -5.09 -0.21
C VAL A 59 -3.38 -4.39 -0.94
N ILE A 60 -4.59 -4.44 -0.37
CA ILE A 60 -5.81 -3.92 -0.98
C ILE A 60 -6.40 -2.87 -0.04
N LEU A 61 -6.59 -1.68 -0.56
CA LEU A 61 -7.16 -0.52 0.11
C LEU A 61 -8.41 -0.14 -0.67
N ARG A 62 -9.52 0.08 0.04
CA ARG A 62 -10.82 0.38 -0.55
C ARG A 62 -11.45 1.56 0.18
N SER A 63 -12.18 2.39 -0.55
CA SER A 63 -12.85 3.54 0.02
C SER A 63 -14.05 3.09 0.87
N ASP A 64 -14.86 2.19 0.32
CA ASP A 64 -15.75 1.30 1.07
C ASP A 64 -15.06 -0.04 1.35
N ARG A 65 -14.83 -0.35 2.63
CA ARG A 65 -14.10 -1.55 3.06
C ARG A 65 -14.81 -2.86 2.72
N ASP A 66 -16.14 -2.85 2.67
CA ASP A 66 -16.97 -4.04 2.50
C ASP A 66 -17.33 -4.28 1.02
N ALA A 67 -17.34 -3.23 0.20
CA ALA A 67 -17.56 -3.33 -1.24
C ALA A 67 -16.28 -3.74 -1.99
N ARG A 68 -16.23 -4.96 -2.55
CA ARG A 68 -15.04 -5.44 -3.28
C ARG A 68 -14.97 -4.98 -4.74
N ALA A 69 -16.10 -4.84 -5.40
CA ALA A 69 -16.16 -4.39 -6.78
C ALA A 69 -15.92 -2.87 -6.86
N GLY A 70 -15.23 -2.43 -7.91
CA GLY A 70 -14.97 -1.01 -8.11
C GLY A 70 -13.79 -0.74 -9.04
N TYR A 71 -13.41 0.54 -9.13
CA TYR A 71 -12.32 0.98 -9.98
C TYR A 71 -11.02 1.05 -9.19
N TYR A 72 -10.04 0.24 -9.57
CA TYR A 72 -8.77 0.09 -8.86
C TYR A 72 -7.61 0.69 -9.64
N PHE A 73 -6.77 1.40 -8.89
CA PHE A 73 -5.45 1.85 -9.30
C PHE A 73 -4.41 0.95 -8.64
N THR A 74 -3.74 0.12 -9.43
CA THR A 74 -2.64 -0.69 -8.91
C THR A 74 -1.36 0.13 -8.97
N LEU A 75 -0.91 0.63 -7.83
CA LEU A 75 0.34 1.36 -7.67
C LEU A 75 1.48 0.35 -7.59
N VAL A 76 2.38 0.38 -8.57
CA VAL A 76 3.58 -0.46 -8.61
C VAL A 76 4.75 0.36 -8.10
N LEU A 77 5.28 -0.01 -6.93
CA LEU A 77 6.40 0.66 -6.29
C LEU A 77 7.74 0.07 -6.75
N ASP A 78 8.80 0.86 -6.62
CA ASP A 78 10.18 0.38 -6.78
C ASP A 78 10.63 -0.51 -5.61
N GLU A 79 10.11 -0.22 -4.42
CA GLU A 79 10.37 -0.95 -3.17
C GLU A 79 9.22 -1.88 -2.75
N SER A 80 9.52 -2.80 -1.82
CA SER A 80 8.48 -3.64 -1.21
C SER A 80 7.58 -2.82 -0.29
N VAL A 81 6.26 -3.03 -0.36
CA VAL A 81 5.28 -2.32 0.49
C VAL A 81 5.57 -2.53 1.99
N ARG A 82 6.06 -3.72 2.38
CA ARG A 82 6.51 -4.02 3.75
C ARG A 82 7.68 -3.15 4.27
N SER A 83 8.41 -2.48 3.38
CA SER A 83 9.55 -1.64 3.71
C SER A 83 9.15 -0.18 3.97
N LEU A 84 7.91 0.19 3.67
CA LEU A 84 7.37 1.51 3.99
C LEU A 84 7.32 1.71 5.52
N PRO A 85 7.50 2.95 6.01
CA PRO A 85 7.36 3.26 7.43
C PRO A 85 6.00 2.82 8.00
N ARG A 86 5.97 2.43 9.27
CA ARG A 86 4.72 2.13 9.96
C ARG A 86 3.83 3.38 10.00
N GLY A 87 2.52 3.18 9.84
CA GLY A 87 1.55 4.27 9.78
C GLY A 87 1.56 5.04 8.46
N THR A 88 2.24 4.53 7.43
CA THR A 88 2.14 5.07 6.06
C THR A 88 0.69 5.11 5.60
N LYS A 89 0.34 6.23 4.97
CA LYS A 89 -0.96 6.50 4.37
C LYS A 89 -0.81 6.70 2.87
N VAL A 90 -1.77 6.21 2.12
CA VAL A 90 -1.92 6.52 0.69
C VAL A 90 -3.09 7.48 0.58
N ILE A 91 -2.89 8.62 -0.06
CA ILE A 91 -3.95 9.59 -0.36
C ILE A 91 -4.21 9.50 -1.86
N GLY A 92 -5.46 9.20 -2.22
CA GLY A 92 -5.93 9.25 -3.60
C GLY A 92 -6.82 10.46 -3.79
N GLU A 93 -6.54 11.25 -4.81
CA GLU A 93 -7.31 12.42 -5.20
C GLU A 93 -7.81 12.23 -6.62
N PHE A 94 -9.09 12.51 -6.87
CA PHE A 94 -9.77 12.14 -8.09
C PHE A 94 -10.70 13.24 -8.58
N HIS A 95 -10.69 13.47 -9.90
CA HIS A 95 -11.79 14.12 -10.60
C HIS A 95 -12.69 13.04 -11.19
N THR A 96 -13.92 12.96 -10.69
CA THR A 96 -14.94 12.03 -11.16
C THR A 96 -16.08 12.80 -11.81
N SER A 97 -17.02 12.10 -12.46
CA SER A 97 -18.22 12.74 -13.00
C SER A 97 -19.25 13.12 -11.94
N GLU A 98 -19.05 12.70 -10.69
CA GLU A 98 -20.04 12.86 -9.60
C GLU A 98 -19.93 14.23 -8.92
N SER A 99 -18.75 14.85 -8.95
CA SER A 99 -18.51 16.16 -8.36
C SER A 99 -17.58 17.00 -9.21
N VAL A 100 -17.79 18.32 -9.17
CA VAL A 100 -16.87 19.32 -9.75
C VAL A 100 -15.62 19.48 -8.86
N GLU A 101 -15.77 19.26 -7.55
CA GLU A 101 -14.67 19.32 -6.59
C GLU A 101 -13.84 18.03 -6.60
N VAL A 102 -12.57 18.16 -6.21
CA VAL A 102 -11.66 17.01 -6.06
C VAL A 102 -12.14 16.11 -4.94
N GLN A 103 -12.42 14.85 -5.26
CA GLN A 103 -12.71 13.83 -4.27
C GLN A 103 -11.39 13.31 -3.68
N THR A 104 -11.26 13.33 -2.35
CA THR A 104 -10.04 12.90 -1.65
C THR A 104 -10.35 11.73 -0.71
N HIS A 105 -9.60 10.65 -0.85
CA HIS A 105 -9.69 9.48 0.01
C HIS A 105 -8.34 9.17 0.65
N GLU A 106 -8.34 9.00 1.97
CA GLU A 106 -7.17 8.60 2.73
C GLU A 106 -7.25 7.13 3.12
N PHE A 107 -6.23 6.36 2.75
CA PHE A 107 -6.14 4.94 2.97
C PHE A 107 -4.99 4.60 3.92
N SER A 108 -5.32 3.94 5.03
CA SER A 108 -4.33 3.39 5.95
C SER A 108 -3.86 2.02 5.49
N LEU A 109 -2.55 1.79 5.49
CA LEU A 109 -2.00 0.46 5.23
C LEU A 109 -2.46 -0.55 6.30
N PRO A 110 -2.81 -1.81 5.93
CA PRO A 110 -3.20 -2.82 6.90
C PRO A 110 -2.01 -3.21 7.77
N ALA A 111 -2.30 -3.60 9.03
CA ALA A 111 -1.26 -3.95 10.01
C ALA A 111 -0.35 -5.11 9.56
N ARG A 112 -0.89 -6.03 8.76
CA ARG A 112 -0.13 -7.14 8.15
C ARG A 112 -0.04 -6.90 6.65
N LEU A 113 1.16 -6.52 6.21
CA LEU A 113 1.44 -6.31 4.79
C LEU A 113 1.89 -7.63 4.14
N GLY A 114 1.61 -7.82 2.86
CA GLY A 114 2.13 -8.92 2.05
C GLY A 114 3.53 -8.63 1.49
N ARG A 115 4.27 -9.64 1.04
CA ARG A 115 5.52 -9.43 0.29
C ARG A 115 5.16 -9.12 -1.16
N THR A 116 4.96 -7.84 -1.46
CA THR A 116 4.58 -7.34 -2.77
C THR A 116 5.16 -5.94 -2.97
N ARG A 117 5.23 -5.49 -4.22
CA ARG A 117 5.49 -4.10 -4.60
C ARG A 117 4.23 -3.38 -5.06
N GLU A 118 3.09 -4.05 -5.03
CA GLU A 118 1.82 -3.55 -5.54
C GLU A 118 0.86 -3.20 -4.41
N ILE A 119 0.23 -2.04 -4.52
CA ILE A 119 -0.90 -1.62 -3.68
C ILE A 119 -2.10 -1.43 -4.60
N PHE A 120 -3.18 -2.16 -4.33
CA PHE A 120 -4.45 -1.96 -5.00
C PHE A 120 -5.22 -0.88 -4.23
N VAL A 121 -5.46 0.27 -4.84
CA VAL A 121 -6.27 1.34 -4.26
C VAL A 121 -7.57 1.44 -5.05
N GLY A 122 -8.69 1.12 -4.41
CA GLY A 122 -10.01 1.06 -5.04
C GLY A 122 -10.93 2.18 -4.59
N LEU A 123 -11.58 2.82 -5.56
CA LEU A 123 -12.86 3.49 -5.37
C LEU A 123 -13.95 2.43 -5.53
N THR A 124 -14.70 2.17 -4.47
CA THR A 124 -15.61 1.03 -4.37
C THR A 124 -16.94 1.45 -3.74
N GLY A 125 -17.98 0.64 -3.94
CA GLY A 125 -19.31 0.95 -3.42
C GLY A 125 -19.87 2.20 -4.08
N GLU A 126 -20.36 3.13 -3.27
CA GLU A 126 -20.95 4.39 -3.76
C GLU A 126 -19.92 5.34 -4.38
N ASP A 127 -18.63 5.23 -4.04
CA ASP A 127 -17.58 6.06 -4.64
C ASP A 127 -17.25 5.65 -6.09
N TRP A 128 -17.71 4.47 -6.53
CA TRP A 128 -17.63 4.05 -7.94
C TRP A 128 -18.67 2.97 -8.29
N PRO A 129 -19.94 3.35 -8.50
CA PRO A 129 -21.04 2.40 -8.62
C PRO A 129 -21.13 1.69 -9.98
N GLN A 130 -20.45 2.21 -11.01
CA GLN A 130 -20.58 1.75 -12.40
C GLN A 130 -19.30 1.12 -12.94
N ALA A 131 -19.43 0.01 -13.67
CA ALA A 131 -18.32 -0.63 -14.39
C ALA A 131 -17.80 0.20 -15.57
N GLY A 132 -18.61 1.15 -16.05
CA GLY A 132 -18.27 2.09 -17.12
C GLY A 132 -17.61 3.37 -16.60
N GLY A 133 -16.81 4.01 -17.45
CA GLY A 133 -16.08 5.24 -17.13
C GLY A 133 -14.64 5.00 -16.65
N VAL A 134 -13.78 6.00 -16.84
CA VAL A 134 -12.39 6.00 -16.37
C VAL A 134 -12.15 7.33 -15.66
N PRO A 135 -11.65 7.35 -14.42
CA PRO A 135 -11.23 8.60 -13.79
C PRO A 135 -10.09 9.16 -14.63
N ALA A 136 -10.36 10.28 -15.30
CA ALA A 136 -9.46 10.84 -16.31
C ALA A 136 -8.30 11.59 -15.64
N ALA A 137 -8.58 12.28 -14.52
CA ALA A 137 -7.58 12.96 -13.71
C ALA A 137 -7.55 12.40 -12.28
N TRP A 138 -6.37 11.94 -11.87
CA TRP A 138 -6.12 11.40 -10.55
C TRP A 138 -4.68 11.71 -10.09
N ARG A 139 -4.48 11.71 -8.77
CA ARG A 139 -3.17 11.83 -8.11
C ARG A 139 -3.10 10.93 -6.90
N PHE A 140 -1.96 10.25 -6.74
CA PHE A 140 -1.66 9.45 -5.57
C PHE A 140 -0.44 9.98 -4.84
N THR A 141 -0.58 10.14 -3.54
CA THR A 141 0.46 10.62 -2.63
C THR A 141 0.66 9.62 -1.51
N ILE A 142 1.90 9.20 -1.26
CA ILE A 142 2.26 8.31 -0.16
C ILE A 142 2.95 9.15 0.92
N ARG A 143 2.43 9.12 2.14
CA ARG A 143 2.99 9.85 3.29
C ARG A 143 3.27 8.93 4.45
N ASP A 144 4.29 9.24 5.24
CA ASP A 144 4.53 8.53 6.50
C ASP A 144 3.51 8.94 7.59
N ALA A 145 3.67 8.38 8.79
CA ALA A 145 2.78 8.67 9.93
C ALA A 145 2.81 10.13 10.40
N ASN A 146 3.89 10.86 10.10
CA ASN A 146 4.07 12.27 10.45
C ASN A 146 3.60 13.21 9.33
N GLY A 147 3.11 12.67 8.21
CA GLY A 147 2.69 13.44 7.05
C GLY A 147 3.84 13.82 6.10
N VAL A 148 5.05 13.28 6.29
CA VAL A 148 6.19 13.50 5.39
C VAL A 148 5.91 12.77 4.07
N LEU A 149 6.14 13.48 2.96
CA LEU A 149 6.00 12.93 1.61
C LEU A 149 7.07 11.86 1.34
N LEU A 150 6.64 10.65 1.00
CA LEU A 150 7.51 9.56 0.58
C LEU A 150 7.56 9.42 -0.94
N GLY A 151 6.42 9.60 -1.62
CA GLY A 151 6.33 9.46 -3.06
C GLY A 151 5.00 9.98 -3.61
N GLN A 152 4.98 10.36 -4.88
CA GLN A 152 3.79 10.88 -5.55
C GLN A 152 3.80 10.52 -7.03
N LYS A 153 2.62 10.29 -7.61
CA LYS A 153 2.43 10.17 -9.06
C LYS A 153 1.03 10.62 -9.43
N GLN A 154 0.87 11.21 -10.61
CA GLN A 154 -0.41 11.69 -11.10
C GLN A 154 -0.62 11.31 -12.57
N SER A 155 -1.87 11.30 -12.99
CA SER A 155 -2.26 11.25 -14.39
C SER A 155 -1.79 12.49 -15.14
N TYR A 156 -1.68 12.40 -16.46
CA TYR A 156 -1.33 13.54 -17.31
C TYR A 156 -2.35 14.69 -17.19
N LEU A 157 -3.65 14.36 -17.16
CA LEU A 157 -4.74 15.34 -17.09
C LEU A 157 -4.79 16.12 -15.76
N TRP A 158 -4.10 15.66 -14.71
CA TRP A 158 -4.04 16.35 -13.42
C TRP A 158 -3.29 17.70 -13.49
N SER A 159 -2.36 17.82 -14.45
CA SER A 159 -1.50 19.01 -14.61
C SER A 159 -1.89 19.89 -15.80
N LEU A 160 -3.00 19.60 -16.46
CA LEU A 160 -3.56 20.47 -17.51
C LEU A 160 -4.47 21.53 -16.88
#